data_AF-A0A7X8XDK1-F1
#
_entry.id   AF-A0A7X8XDK1-F1
#
_cell.length_a   1.000
_cell.length_b   1.000
_cell.length_c   1.000
_cell.angle_alpha   90.00
_cell.angle_beta   90.00
_cell.angle_gamma   90.00
#
_symmetry.space_group_name_H-M   'P 1'
#
loop_
_entity.id
_entity.type
_entity.pdbx_description
1 polymer ?
#
loop_
_entity_poly.entity_id
_entity_poly.type
_entity_poly.pdbx_seq_one_letter_code
_entity_poly.pdbx_strand_id
1 'polypeptide(L)'
;VTPRHFHWHKREDIINRGGGNLVIEISKADPANNCLCGGDFTICVDGMRRRMESGDKLILAPGESVTMESIHAHLFYGEPGSGNVMVGEVSMVNDDTSDNCFIDGAIRFDPVIEDEEPSYLLACEYRNFIR
;
A
#
# COMPACT_ATOMS: atom_id res chain seq x y z
N VAL A 1 4.75 -7.26 -5.62
CA VAL A 1 3.74 -6.29 -6.09
C VAL A 1 2.67 -6.25 -5.03
N THR A 2 2.27 -5.07 -4.57
CA THR A 2 1.13 -4.88 -3.66
C THR A 2 -0.12 -4.61 -4.49
N PRO A 3 -1.19 -5.41 -4.39
CA PRO A 3 -2.43 -5.18 -5.15
C PRO A 3 -3.01 -3.78 -4.90
N ARG A 4 -3.74 -3.26 -5.88
CA ARG A 4 -4.34 -1.93 -5.79
C ARG A 4 -5.42 -1.89 -4.72
N HIS A 5 -5.27 -0.95 -3.79
CA HIS A 5 -6.24 -0.70 -2.73
C HIS A 5 -6.19 0.75 -2.25
N PHE A 6 -7.20 1.15 -1.50
CA PHE A 6 -7.16 2.35 -0.65
C PHE A 6 -7.61 1.98 0.77
N HIS A 7 -7.36 2.88 1.73
CA HIS A 7 -7.81 2.73 3.11
C HIS A 7 -8.98 3.65 3.43
N TRP A 8 -10.03 3.15 4.08
CA TRP A 8 -11.15 4.01 4.49
C TRP A 8 -10.72 4.99 5.59
N HIS A 9 -9.79 4.60 6.44
CA HIS A 9 -9.37 5.37 7.61
C HIS A 9 -7.87 5.65 7.66
N LYS A 10 -7.01 4.66 7.39
CA LYS A 10 -5.56 4.80 7.54
C LYS A 10 -5.04 5.89 6.61
N ARG A 11 -4.29 6.81 7.22
CA ARG A 11 -3.35 7.70 6.54
C ARG A 11 -1.97 7.15 6.81
N GLU A 12 -1.15 7.07 5.77
CA GLU A 12 0.15 6.43 5.82
C GLU A 12 1.16 7.19 4.98
N ASP A 13 2.41 7.20 5.45
CA ASP A 13 3.56 7.58 4.66
C ASP A 13 4.25 6.29 4.19
N ILE A 14 4.30 6.10 2.87
CA ILE A 14 5.08 5.04 2.23
C ILE A 14 6.47 5.59 1.90
N ILE A 15 7.50 4.91 2.40
CA ILE A 15 8.88 5.41 2.42
C ILE A 15 9.78 4.42 1.71
N ASN A 16 10.54 4.88 0.72
CA ASN A 16 11.67 4.09 0.22
C ASN A 16 12.84 4.24 1.18
N ARG A 17 13.08 3.24 2.04
CA ARG A 17 14.17 3.25 3.03
C ARG A 17 15.53 2.92 2.42
N GLY A 18 15.58 2.35 1.21
CA GLY A 18 16.83 1.99 0.56
C GLY A 18 16.69 0.87 -0.48
N GLY A 19 17.77 0.68 -1.25
CA GLY A 19 17.83 -0.29 -2.34
C GLY A 19 17.52 0.34 -3.70
N GLY A 20 16.64 -0.29 -4.47
CA GLY A 20 16.16 0.19 -5.76
C GLY A 20 15.12 1.31 -5.66
N ASN A 21 14.46 1.61 -6.77
CA ASN A 21 13.39 2.61 -6.85
C ASN A 21 12.03 1.95 -6.57
N LEU A 22 11.16 2.64 -5.81
CA LEU A 22 9.78 2.21 -5.58
C LEU A 22 8.87 2.90 -6.58
N VAL A 23 8.18 2.14 -7.43
CA VAL A 23 7.15 2.65 -8.33
C VAL A 23 5.80 2.50 -7.64
N ILE A 24 5.02 3.57 -7.62
CA ILE A 24 3.67 3.61 -7.07
C ILE A 24 2.72 4.13 -8.15
N GLU A 25 1.78 3.30 -8.57
CA GLU A 25 0.69 3.69 -9.47
C GLU A 25 -0.49 4.17 -8.63
N ILE A 26 -0.95 5.41 -8.85
CA ILE A 26 -1.92 6.07 -7.98
C ILE A 26 -3.14 6.50 -8.79
N SER A 27 -4.31 6.06 -8.36
CA SER A 27 -5.60 6.45 -8.91
C SER A 27 -6.45 7.15 -7.87
N LYS A 28 -7.31 8.06 -8.32
CA LYS A 28 -8.27 8.71 -7.44
C LYS A 28 -9.41 7.75 -7.09
N ALA A 29 -9.60 7.52 -5.81
CA ALA A 29 -10.69 6.72 -5.26
C ALA A 29 -11.85 7.59 -4.78
N ASP A 30 -13.04 7.00 -4.76
CA ASP A 30 -14.21 7.46 -4.02
C ASP A 30 -14.46 6.50 -2.86
N PRO A 31 -14.02 6.85 -1.63
CA PRO A 31 -14.18 5.99 -0.46
C PRO A 31 -15.64 5.75 -0.07
N ALA A 32 -16.57 6.63 -0.46
CA ALA A 32 -17.98 6.45 -0.12
C ALA A 32 -18.65 5.39 -1.01
N ASN A 33 -18.17 5.23 -2.24
CA ASN A 33 -18.70 4.30 -3.23
C ASN A 33 -17.81 3.09 -3.50
N ASN A 34 -16.67 2.97 -2.80
CA ASN A 34 -15.70 1.88 -2.94
C ASN A 34 -15.26 1.66 -4.39
N CYS A 35 -14.97 2.74 -5.11
CA CYS A 35 -14.63 2.69 -6.53
C CYS A 35 -13.54 3.70 -6.90
N LEU A 36 -13.05 3.62 -8.14
CA LEU A 36 -12.19 4.65 -8.73
C LEU A 36 -13.06 5.69 -9.44
N CYS A 37 -12.75 6.97 -9.27
CA CYS A 37 -13.54 8.07 -9.83
C CYS A 37 -12.80 8.93 -10.85
N GLY A 38 -11.50 8.67 -11.09
CA GLY A 38 -10.71 9.35 -12.11
C GLY A 38 -10.43 10.84 -11.83
N GLY A 39 -9.79 11.52 -12.78
CA GLY A 39 -9.46 12.94 -12.69
C GLY A 39 -8.28 13.27 -11.78
N ASP A 40 -8.06 14.57 -11.58
CA ASP A 40 -6.89 15.06 -10.86
C ASP A 40 -7.06 15.02 -9.33
N PHE A 41 -5.91 14.94 -8.65
CA PHE A 41 -5.79 15.01 -7.20
C PHE A 41 -4.44 15.62 -6.80
N THR A 42 -4.30 15.94 -5.52
CA THR A 42 -3.05 16.44 -4.94
C THR A 42 -2.50 15.43 -3.95
N ILE A 43 -1.20 15.19 -4.01
CA ILE A 43 -0.47 14.33 -3.09
C ILE A 43 0.71 15.07 -2.45
N CYS A 44 1.18 14.60 -1.30
CA CYS A 44 2.33 15.16 -0.60
C CYS A 44 3.53 14.20 -0.72
N VAL A 45 4.63 14.67 -1.33
CA VAL A 45 5.90 13.92 -1.42
C VAL A 45 6.94 14.70 -0.63
N ASP A 46 7.45 14.12 0.45
CA ASP A 46 8.42 14.76 1.36
C ASP A 46 8.02 16.18 1.82
N GLY A 47 6.73 16.39 2.11
CA GLY A 47 6.17 17.69 2.50
C GLY A 47 5.82 18.63 1.33
N MET A 48 6.16 18.26 0.09
CA MET A 48 5.88 19.04 -1.11
C MET A 48 4.62 18.56 -1.81
N ARG A 49 3.67 19.48 -2.05
CA ARG A 49 2.45 19.17 -2.80
C ARG A 49 2.75 18.99 -4.28
N ARG A 50 2.22 17.92 -4.87
CA ARG A 50 2.24 17.63 -6.31
C ARG A 50 0.82 17.38 -6.80
N ARG A 51 0.49 17.89 -7.99
CA ARG A 51 -0.75 17.55 -8.69
C ARG A 51 -0.48 16.33 -9.57
N MET A 52 -1.37 15.36 -9.53
CA MET A 52 -1.31 14.12 -10.30
C MET A 52 -2.67 13.84 -10.94
N GLU A 53 -2.66 13.10 -12.03
CA GLU A 53 -3.85 12.55 -12.67
C GLU A 53 -4.04 11.09 -12.26
N SER A 54 -5.29 10.63 -12.21
CA SER A 54 -5.59 9.23 -11.90
C SER A 54 -4.92 8.29 -12.90
N GLY A 55 -4.10 7.36 -12.40
CA GLY A 55 -3.31 6.41 -13.19
C GLY A 55 -1.84 6.81 -13.35
N ASP A 56 -1.43 7.99 -12.85
CA ASP A 56 -0.04 8.41 -12.85
C ASP A 56 0.85 7.47 -12.01
N LYS A 57 2.13 7.42 -12.39
CA LYS A 57 3.18 6.71 -11.66
C LYS A 57 4.06 7.71 -10.91
N LEU A 58 4.17 7.52 -9.60
CA LEU A 58 5.15 8.18 -8.75
C LEU A 58 6.32 7.23 -8.52
N ILE A 59 7.54 7.69 -8.77
CA ILE A 59 8.77 6.94 -8.48
C ILE A 59 9.42 7.59 -7.27
N LEU A 60 9.67 6.79 -6.22
CA LEU A 60 10.43 7.20 -5.04
C LEU A 60 11.82 6.57 -5.10
N ALA A 61 12.84 7.41 -5.15
CA ALA A 61 14.23 7.03 -4.92
C ALA A 61 14.49 6.78 -3.43
N PRO A 62 15.59 6.10 -3.07
CA PRO A 62 15.99 5.92 -1.67
C PRO A 62 16.01 7.23 -0.88
N GLY A 63 15.26 7.27 0.22
CA GLY A 63 15.11 8.43 1.10
C GLY A 63 13.83 9.23 0.89
N GLU A 64 13.13 9.05 -0.24
CA GLU A 64 11.88 9.75 -0.53
C GLU A 64 10.66 9.02 0.06
N SER A 65 9.62 9.79 0.34
CA SER A 65 8.36 9.32 0.92
C SER A 65 7.14 10.03 0.33
N VAL A 66 5.99 9.36 0.38
CA VAL A 66 4.70 9.92 -0.04
C VAL A 66 3.63 9.67 1.00
N THR A 67 2.82 10.68 1.30
CA THR A 67 1.65 10.55 2.17
C THR A 67 0.42 10.14 1.35
N MET A 68 -0.15 8.99 1.69
CA MET A 68 -1.42 8.47 1.16
C MET A 68 -2.58 8.83 2.08
N GLU A 69 -3.72 9.14 1.48
CA GLU A 69 -5.00 9.42 2.14
C GLU A 69 -6.05 8.50 1.51
N SER A 70 -7.27 8.47 2.05
CA SER A 70 -8.32 7.55 1.60
C SER A 70 -8.68 7.68 0.11
N ILE A 71 -8.42 8.84 -0.50
CA ILE A 71 -8.67 9.06 -1.94
C ILE A 71 -7.54 8.56 -2.85
N HIS A 72 -6.43 8.08 -2.30
CA HIS A 72 -5.25 7.63 -3.05
C HIS A 72 -5.24 6.10 -3.12
N ALA A 73 -5.98 5.53 -4.08
CA ALA A 73 -5.85 4.11 -4.38
C ALA A 73 -4.48 3.85 -5.01
N HIS A 74 -3.71 2.94 -4.44
CA HIS A 74 -2.31 2.77 -4.77
C HIS A 74 -1.93 1.30 -4.96
N LEU A 75 -1.03 1.06 -5.90
CA LEU A 75 -0.35 -0.21 -6.18
C LEU A 75 1.14 0.07 -6.29
N PHE A 76 2.00 -0.75 -5.68
CA PHE A 76 3.44 -0.50 -5.74
C PHE A 76 4.32 -1.74 -5.92
N TYR A 77 5.49 -1.51 -6.49
CA TYR A 77 6.49 -2.52 -6.82
C TYR A 77 7.88 -1.89 -6.99
N GLY A 78 8.93 -2.71 -6.85
CA GLY A 78 10.29 -2.28 -7.19
C GLY A 78 10.44 -2.08 -8.69
N GLU A 79 11.06 -0.98 -9.11
CA GLU A 79 11.29 -0.68 -10.52
C GLU A 79 12.14 -1.79 -11.17
N PRO A 80 11.71 -2.35 -12.32
CA PRO A 80 12.45 -3.40 -13.01
C PRO A 80 13.92 -3.02 -13.26
N GLY A 81 14.84 -3.85 -12.79
CA GLY A 81 16.28 -3.63 -12.95
C GLY A 81 16.94 -2.71 -11.91
N SER A 82 16.17 -2.10 -10.99
CA SER A 82 16.73 -1.23 -9.93
C SER A 82 17.18 -1.98 -8.67
N GLY A 83 16.83 -3.28 -8.55
CA GLY A 83 17.12 -4.12 -7.38
C GLY A 83 15.96 -4.18 -6.38
N ASN A 84 16.19 -4.83 -5.25
CA ASN A 84 15.20 -4.94 -4.18
C ASN A 84 15.01 -3.60 -3.47
N VAL A 85 13.79 -3.35 -2.99
CA VAL A 85 13.43 -2.12 -2.28
C VAL A 85 13.05 -2.46 -0.83
N MET A 86 13.63 -1.74 0.12
CA MET A 86 13.18 -1.75 1.51
C MET A 86 12.09 -0.69 1.69
N VAL A 87 10.83 -1.12 1.76
CA VAL A 87 9.70 -0.21 1.98
C VAL A 87 9.45 -0.07 3.48
N GLY A 88 9.36 1.16 3.95
CA GLY A 88 8.86 1.49 5.28
C GLY A 88 7.47 2.10 5.21
N GLU A 89 6.66 1.84 6.23
CA GLU A 89 5.37 2.48 6.45
C GLU A 89 5.40 3.17 7.81
N VAL A 90 4.93 4.41 7.88
CA VAL A 90 4.60 5.09 9.13
C VAL A 90 3.17 5.61 8.98
N SER A 91 2.27 5.18 9.86
CA SER A 91 0.84 5.40 9.64
C SER A 91 0.08 5.69 10.94
N MET A 92 -1.17 6.09 10.77
CA MET A 92 -2.19 5.90 11.81
C MET A 92 -2.37 4.40 12.09
N VAL A 93 -3.26 4.05 13.03
CA VAL A 93 -3.55 2.65 13.36
C VAL A 93 -3.83 1.83 12.10
N ASN A 94 -3.10 0.73 11.94
CA ASN A 94 -3.33 -0.25 10.89
C ASN A 94 -4.40 -1.25 11.36
N ASP A 95 -5.45 -1.42 10.55
CA ASP A 95 -6.39 -2.53 10.66
C ASP A 95 -6.52 -3.25 9.32
N ASP A 96 -5.63 -4.23 9.11
CA ASP A 96 -5.64 -5.02 7.89
C ASP A 96 -6.91 -5.87 7.67
N THR A 97 -7.73 -6.06 8.71
CA THR A 97 -8.93 -6.90 8.63
C THR A 97 -10.13 -6.18 8.04
N SER A 98 -10.21 -4.86 8.23
CA SER A 98 -11.39 -4.09 7.85
C SER A 98 -11.10 -2.76 7.15
N ASP A 99 -9.85 -2.32 7.10
CA ASP A 99 -9.49 -1.01 6.53
C ASP A 99 -8.88 -1.07 5.12
N ASN A 100 -8.93 -2.22 4.45
CA ASN A 100 -8.42 -2.40 3.09
C ASN A 100 -9.55 -2.54 2.06
N CYS A 101 -9.67 -1.57 1.14
CA CYS A 101 -10.59 -1.66 0.01
C CYS A 101 -9.86 -2.08 -1.27
N PHE A 102 -9.89 -3.37 -1.60
CA PHE A 102 -9.33 -3.90 -2.85
C PHE A 102 -10.34 -3.77 -4.01
N ILE A 103 -10.15 -2.75 -4.85
CA ILE A 103 -11.02 -2.49 -6.01
C ILE A 103 -11.02 -3.67 -7.00
N ASP A 104 -9.90 -4.38 -7.10
CA ASP A 104 -9.70 -5.44 -8.09
C ASP A 104 -10.05 -6.85 -7.57
N GLY A 105 -10.74 -6.94 -6.43
CA GLY A 105 -11.19 -8.20 -5.85
C GLY A 105 -10.07 -9.06 -5.24
N ALA A 106 -8.90 -8.49 -4.99
CA ALA A 106 -7.82 -9.16 -4.27
C ALA A 106 -8.23 -9.44 -2.81
N ILE A 107 -7.63 -10.49 -2.22
CA ILE A 107 -7.77 -10.82 -0.81
C ILE A 107 -6.54 -10.33 -0.04
N ARG A 108 -6.72 -9.93 1.23
CA ARG A 108 -5.63 -9.43 2.07
C ARG A 108 -4.69 -10.53 2.55
N PHE A 109 -5.26 -11.69 2.88
CA PHE A 109 -4.56 -12.84 3.44
C PHE A 109 -4.86 -14.06 2.59
N ASP A 110 -3.82 -14.66 2.04
CA ASP A 110 -3.95 -15.90 1.29
C ASP A 110 -4.20 -17.08 2.24
N PRO A 111 -5.03 -18.06 1.83
CA PRO A 111 -5.17 -19.30 2.58
C PRO A 111 -3.87 -20.11 2.51
N VAL A 112 -3.48 -20.70 3.65
CA VAL A 112 -2.30 -21.56 3.76
C VAL A 112 -2.74 -23.02 3.83
N ILE A 113 -1.96 -23.91 3.22
CA ILE A 113 -2.10 -25.37 3.36
C ILE A 113 -1.12 -25.81 4.44
N GLU A 114 -1.61 -26.39 5.53
CA GLU A 114 -0.80 -26.85 6.66
C GLU A 114 -0.18 -28.24 6.35
N ASP A 115 0.79 -28.28 5.44
CA ASP A 115 1.48 -29.50 5.02
C ASP A 115 2.70 -29.87 5.89
N GLU A 116 3.20 -28.92 6.70
CA GLU A 116 4.24 -29.12 7.70
C GLU A 116 4.07 -28.19 8.91
N GLU A 117 4.85 -28.43 9.99
CA GLU A 117 4.83 -27.57 11.17
C GLU A 117 5.48 -26.20 10.89
N PRO A 118 4.86 -25.07 11.29
CA PRO A 118 5.38 -23.74 10.96
C PRO A 118 6.67 -23.43 11.71
N SER A 119 7.68 -22.95 10.98
CA SER A 119 8.92 -22.43 11.61
C SER A 119 8.71 -21.12 12.36
N TYR A 120 7.73 -20.31 11.93
CA TYR A 120 7.34 -19.03 12.53
C TYR A 120 5.84 -18.81 12.33
N LEU A 121 5.21 -18.10 13.27
CA LEU A 121 3.79 -17.75 13.17
C LEU A 121 3.59 -16.41 12.43
N LEU A 122 2.58 -16.34 11.57
CA LEU A 122 2.17 -15.08 10.94
C LEU A 122 1.38 -14.23 11.94
N ALA A 123 1.41 -12.91 11.76
CA ALA A 123 0.73 -11.97 12.65
C ALA A 123 -0.78 -12.24 12.80
N CYS A 124 -1.45 -12.68 11.73
CA CYS A 124 -2.87 -13.00 11.72
C CYS A 124 -3.23 -14.35 12.39
N GLU A 125 -2.24 -15.18 12.70
CA GLU A 125 -2.44 -16.55 13.18
C GLU A 125 -2.31 -16.66 14.71
N TYR A 126 -1.69 -15.70 15.38
CA TYR A 126 -1.45 -15.78 16.84
C TYR A 126 -2.69 -16.12 17.66
N ARG A 127 -3.88 -15.64 17.25
CA ARG A 127 -5.17 -15.96 17.90
C ARG A 127 -5.53 -17.45 17.91
N ASN A 128 -4.94 -18.24 17.02
CA ASN A 128 -5.15 -19.69 16.94
C ASN A 128 -4.19 -20.45 17.86
N PHE A 129 -3.05 -19.85 18.23
CA PHE A 129 -1.96 -20.51 18.97
C PHE A 129 -1.82 -20.01 20.41
N ILE A 130 -2.26 -18.79 20.71
CA ILE A 130 -2.13 -18.16 22.02
C ILE A 130 -3.54 -17.87 22.57
N ARG A 131 -3.81 -18.33 23.80
CA ARG A 131 -5.05 -18.09 24.54
C ARG A 131 -4.83 -17.11 25.68
#